data_AF-A0A656K336-F1
#
_entry.id   AF-A0A656K336-F1
#
_cell.length_a   1.000
_cell.length_b   1.000
_cell.length_c   1.000
_cell.angle_alpha   90.00
_cell.angle_beta   90.00
_cell.angle_gamma   90.00
#
_symmetry.space_group_name_H-M   'P 1'
#
loop_
_entity.id
_entity.type
_entity.pdbx_description
1 polymer ?
#
loop_
_entity_poly.entity_id
_entity_poly.type
_entity_poly.pdbx_seq_one_letter_code
_entity_poly.pdbx_strand_id
1 'polypeptide(L)'
;KRKALDSVGYLDEVELLRGYGEETDWCLRARGLGWRHVGAPNVFVAHQGGISFGAEKALRVAHNNAILKRRYPDASSRYENFCLRDPIRP
;
A
#
# COMPACT_ATOMS: atom_id res chain seq x y z
N LYS A 1 15.82 -9.48 3.52
CA LYS A 1 15.09 -8.19 3.65
C LYS A 1 15.47 -7.14 2.60
N ARG A 2 16.65 -7.18 1.96
CA ARG A 2 16.96 -6.37 0.76
C ARG A 2 16.42 -6.98 -0.56
N LYS A 3 16.46 -8.31 -0.67
CA LYS A 3 15.95 -9.09 -1.83
C LYS A 3 14.57 -8.67 -2.35
N ALA A 4 13.64 -8.30 -1.46
CA ALA A 4 12.31 -7.84 -1.88
C ALA A 4 12.40 -6.50 -2.63
N LEU A 5 13.16 -5.53 -2.10
CA LEU A 5 13.42 -4.27 -2.79
C LEU A 5 14.15 -4.49 -4.12
N ASP A 6 15.15 -5.37 -4.15
CA ASP A 6 15.90 -5.66 -5.37
C ASP A 6 15.01 -6.29 -6.45
N SER A 7 14.07 -7.16 -6.05
CA SER A 7 13.16 -7.84 -6.99
C SER A 7 11.97 -6.99 -7.42
N VAL A 8 11.41 -6.18 -6.51
CA VAL A 8 10.19 -5.41 -6.75
C VAL A 8 10.52 -4.06 -7.39
N GLY A 9 11.70 -3.52 -7.10
CA GLY A 9 12.07 -2.14 -7.37
C GLY A 9 11.58 -1.19 -6.28
N TYR A 10 11.73 0.10 -6.52
CA TYR A 10 11.32 1.17 -5.61
C TYR A 10 9.83 1.53 -5.80
N LEU A 11 9.41 2.58 -5.10
CA LEU A 11 8.11 3.21 -5.30
C LEU A 11 8.01 3.77 -6.72
N ASP A 12 6.81 3.77 -7.28
CA ASP A 12 6.56 4.32 -8.61
C ASP A 12 6.42 5.85 -8.53
N GLU A 13 7.49 6.56 -8.86
CA GLU A 13 7.53 8.02 -8.91
C GLU A 13 7.17 8.60 -10.29
N VAL A 14 6.90 7.73 -11.27
CA VAL A 14 6.62 8.14 -12.66
C VAL A 14 5.12 8.35 -12.86
N GLU A 15 4.31 7.40 -12.40
CA GLU A 15 2.87 7.42 -12.63
C GLU A 15 2.10 7.91 -11.40
N LEU A 16 2.61 7.67 -10.19
CA LEU A 16 1.98 8.11 -8.95
C LEU A 16 2.54 9.47 -8.53
N LEU A 17 1.64 10.34 -8.08
CA LEU A 17 2.03 11.57 -7.41
C LEU A 17 2.60 11.23 -6.03
N ARG A 18 3.61 11.98 -5.60
CA ARG A 18 4.16 11.84 -4.25
C ARG A 18 3.05 11.95 -3.19
N GLY A 19 3.08 11.01 -2.25
CA GLY A 19 2.15 10.91 -1.14
C GLY A 19 0.94 10.05 -1.48
N TYR A 20 0.65 9.09 -0.61
CA TYR A 20 -0.52 8.19 -0.62
C TYR A 20 -0.56 7.20 -1.80
N GLY A 21 -0.56 5.90 -1.51
CA GLY A 21 -0.80 4.85 -2.51
C GLY A 21 0.46 4.32 -3.19
N GLU A 22 1.59 5.02 -3.10
CA GLU A 22 2.90 4.53 -3.54
C GLU A 22 3.27 3.22 -2.81
N GLU A 23 3.05 3.18 -1.49
CA GLU A 23 3.27 1.99 -0.67
C GLU A 23 2.29 0.86 -1.01
N THR A 24 1.06 1.21 -1.39
CA THR A 24 0.03 0.26 -1.79
C THR A 24 0.39 -0.40 -3.12
N ASP A 25 0.81 0.39 -4.12
CA ASP A 25 1.30 -0.14 -5.41
C ASP A 25 2.49 -1.08 -5.19
N TRP A 26 3.48 -0.65 -4.39
CA TRP A 26 4.65 -1.47 -4.09
C TRP A 26 4.25 -2.79 -3.41
N CYS A 27 3.34 -2.75 -2.44
CA CYS A 27 2.86 -3.95 -1.76
C CYS A 27 2.14 -4.90 -2.73
N LEU A 28 1.38 -4.38 -3.69
CA LEU A 28 0.66 -5.20 -4.67
C LEU A 28 1.61 -5.82 -5.71
N ARG A 29 2.62 -5.06 -6.20
CA ARG A 29 3.71 -5.62 -7.02
C ARG A 29 4.50 -6.69 -6.28
N ALA A 30 4.88 -6.43 -5.03
CA ALA A 30 5.59 -7.39 -4.20
C ALA A 30 4.81 -8.69 -4.06
N ARG A 31 3.51 -8.61 -3.81
CA ARG A 31 2.65 -9.80 -3.79
C ARG A 31 2.62 -10.52 -5.14
N GLY A 32 2.55 -9.80 -6.25
CA GLY A 32 2.61 -10.37 -7.60
C GLY A 32 3.88 -11.20 -7.84
N LEU A 33 4.99 -10.84 -7.19
CA LEU A 33 6.24 -11.58 -7.22
C LEU A 33 6.36 -12.68 -6.14
N GLY A 34 5.26 -13.01 -5.45
CA GLY A 34 5.22 -14.07 -4.44
C GLY A 34 5.66 -13.64 -3.04
N TRP A 35 5.95 -12.35 -2.80
CA TRP A 35 6.23 -11.87 -1.46
C TRP A 35 4.96 -11.85 -0.60
N ARG A 36 5.15 -12.10 0.71
CA ARG A 36 4.07 -12.07 1.70
C ARG A 36 4.28 -10.93 2.68
N HIS A 37 3.25 -10.11 2.84
CA HIS A 37 3.15 -9.10 3.90
C HIS A 37 2.65 -9.76 5.18
N VAL A 38 3.30 -9.49 6.31
CA VAL A 38 2.97 -10.07 7.61
C VAL A 38 2.87 -8.97 8.65
N GLY A 39 1.84 -9.04 9.50
CA GLY A 39 1.71 -8.17 10.66
C GLY A 39 2.66 -8.59 11.79
N ALA A 40 3.14 -7.62 12.56
CA ALA A 40 3.93 -7.85 13.78
C ALA A 40 3.11 -7.39 15.00
N PRO A 41 2.17 -8.22 15.51
CA PRO A 41 1.18 -7.79 16.50
C PRO A 41 1.76 -7.45 17.88
N ASN A 42 3.00 -7.87 18.13
CA ASN A 42 3.74 -7.59 19.36
C ASN A 42 4.64 -6.35 19.29
N VAL A 43 4.57 -5.58 18.20
CA VAL A 43 5.37 -4.37 17.99
C VAL A 43 4.46 -3.16 17.87
N PHE A 44 4.75 -2.11 18.64
CA PHE A 44 4.05 -0.84 18.58
C PHE A 44 4.99 0.26 18.09
N VAL A 45 4.52 1.06 17.12
CA VAL A 45 5.22 2.24 16.62
C VAL A 45 4.24 3.40 16.61
N ALA A 46 4.51 4.44 17.39
CA ALA A 46 3.65 5.63 17.44
C ALA A 46 3.76 6.42 16.11
N HIS A 47 2.62 6.90 15.60
CA HIS A 47 2.55 7.73 14.40
C HIS A 47 1.63 8.93 14.65
N GLN A 48 2.14 10.14 14.37
CA GLN A 48 1.33 11.36 14.37
C GLN A 48 0.92 11.68 12.93
N GLY A 49 -0.33 11.38 12.60
CA GLY A 49 -0.87 11.57 11.24
C GLY A 49 -1.31 13.00 10.95
N GLY A 50 -1.69 13.25 9.70
CA GLY A 50 -2.53 14.40 9.30
C GLY A 50 -1.81 15.70 8.93
N ILE A 51 -0.47 15.71 8.92
CA ILE A 51 0.31 16.95 8.72
C ILE A 51 0.67 17.17 7.24
N SER A 52 0.86 16.12 6.45
CA SER A 52 1.42 16.23 5.10
C SER A 52 0.37 16.63 4.03
N PHE A 53 0.80 17.45 3.07
CA PHE A 53 0.11 17.84 1.82
C PHE A 53 -1.16 18.71 1.94
N GLY A 54 -1.65 19.00 3.14
CA GLY A 54 -2.72 19.99 3.37
C GLY A 54 -3.90 19.84 2.39
N ALA A 55 -4.24 20.92 1.68
CA ALA A 55 -5.33 20.94 0.70
C ALA A 55 -5.11 20.05 -0.54
N GLU A 56 -3.85 19.78 -0.91
CA GLU A 56 -3.52 18.94 -2.08
C GLU A 56 -3.81 17.46 -1.85
N LYS A 57 -3.95 17.03 -0.58
CA LYS A 57 -4.15 15.64 -0.20
C LYS A 57 -5.30 14.98 -0.98
N ALA A 58 -6.44 15.66 -1.07
CA ALA A 58 -7.63 15.09 -1.72
C ALA A 58 -7.38 14.77 -3.20
N LEU A 59 -6.73 15.69 -3.92
CA LEU A 59 -6.41 15.52 -5.34
C LEU A 59 -5.38 14.41 -5.55
N ARG A 60 -4.31 14.37 -4.74
CA ARG A 60 -3.27 13.33 -4.80
C ARG A 60 -3.84 11.95 -4.55
N VAL A 61 -4.68 11.81 -3.52
CA VAL A 61 -5.37 10.56 -3.17
C VAL A 61 -6.30 10.12 -4.31
N ALA A 62 -7.07 11.04 -4.89
CA ALA A 62 -7.97 10.71 -6.00
C ALA A 62 -7.22 10.22 -7.24
N HIS A 63 -6.15 10.92 -7.63
CA HIS A 63 -5.29 10.54 -8.75
C HIS A 63 -4.66 9.16 -8.55
N ASN A 64 -3.97 8.96 -7.42
CA ASN A 64 -3.26 7.71 -7.15
C ASN A 64 -4.25 6.54 -7.02
N ASN A 65 -5.42 6.73 -6.40
CA ASN A 65 -6.44 5.69 -6.31
C ASN A 65 -7.02 5.30 -7.68
N ALA A 66 -7.15 6.24 -8.62
CA ALA A 66 -7.61 5.92 -9.97
C ALA A 66 -6.60 4.98 -10.68
N ILE A 67 -5.31 5.25 -10.53
CA ILE A 67 -4.23 4.40 -11.07
C ILE A 67 -4.24 3.03 -10.41
N LEU A 68 -4.32 2.97 -9.08
CA LEU A 68 -4.35 1.71 -8.34
C LEU A 68 -5.55 0.84 -8.72
N LYS A 69 -6.75 1.43 -8.84
CA LYS A 69 -7.96 0.71 -9.28
C LYS A 69 -7.81 0.14 -10.68
N ARG A 70 -7.18 0.88 -11.60
CA ARG A 70 -6.89 0.41 -12.95
C ARG A 70 -5.88 -0.74 -12.97
N ARG A 71 -4.82 -0.65 -12.17
CA ARG A 71 -3.74 -1.67 -12.11
C ARG A 71 -4.17 -2.94 -11.38
N TYR A 72 -4.97 -2.81 -10.33
CA TYR A 72 -5.31 -3.89 -9.41
C TYR A 72 -6.82 -3.93 -9.14
N PRO A 73 -7.63 -4.32 -10.14
CA PRO A 73 -9.10 -4.29 -10.02
C PRO A 73 -9.64 -5.20 -8.92
N ASP A 74 -8.91 -6.25 -8.53
CA ASP A 74 -9.28 -7.20 -7.48
C ASP A 74 -8.81 -6.77 -6.06
N ALA A 75 -8.05 -5.69 -5.95
CA ALA A 75 -7.43 -5.29 -4.68
C ALA A 75 -8.46 -5.00 -3.58
N SER A 76 -9.58 -4.35 -3.91
CA SER A 76 -10.65 -4.03 -2.94
C SER A 76 -11.26 -5.30 -2.36
N SER A 77 -11.70 -6.22 -3.22
CA SER A 77 -12.31 -7.48 -2.78
C SER A 77 -11.35 -8.34 -1.96
N ARG A 78 -10.05 -8.30 -2.29
CA ARG A 78 -9.02 -8.98 -1.49
C ARG A 78 -8.80 -8.34 -0.12
N TYR A 79 -8.84 -7.02 -0.03
CA TYR A 79 -8.78 -6.28 1.23
C TYR A 79 -9.99 -6.63 2.11
N GLU A 80 -11.20 -6.56 1.56
CA GLU A 80 -12.44 -6.92 2.26
C GLU A 80 -12.38 -8.35 2.81
N ASN A 81 -11.95 -9.31 1.99
CA ASN A 81 -11.78 -10.71 2.42
C ASN A 81 -10.71 -10.86 3.52
N PHE A 82 -9.62 -10.09 3.47
CA PHE A 82 -8.63 -10.10 4.54
C PHE A 82 -9.23 -9.61 5.86
N CYS A 83 -9.99 -8.51 5.84
CA CYS A 83 -10.68 -7.99 7.03
C CYS A 83 -11.72 -8.97 7.58
N LEU A 84 -12.49 -9.63 6.71
CA LEU A 84 -13.51 -10.61 7.12
C LEU A 84 -12.91 -11.83 7.81
N ARG A 85 -11.80 -12.35 7.28
CA ARG A 85 -11.11 -13.51 7.86
C ARG A 85 -10.27 -13.17 9.08
N ASP A 86 -9.89 -11.90 9.21
CA ASP A 86 -9.10 -11.33 10.29
C ASP A 86 -7.94 -12.24 10.75
N PRO A 87 -7.01 -12.62 9.86
CA PRO A 87 -5.99 -13.62 10.14
C PRO A 87 -4.89 -13.14 11.11
N ILE A 88 -5.01 -11.91 11.60
CA ILE A 88 -4.07 -11.28 12.54
C ILE A 88 -4.63 -11.20 13.97
N ARG A 89 -5.86 -11.70 14.21
CA ARG A 89 -6.39 -11.82 15.57
C ARG A 89 -5.47 -12.69 16.44
N PRO A 90 -5.28 -12.32 17.72
CA PRO A 90 -4.61 -13.18 18.69
C PRO A 90 -5.29 -14.55 18.84
#